data_AF-A3V1M5-F1
#
_entry.id   AF-A3V1M5-F1
#
_cell.length_a   1.000
_cell.length_b   1.000
_cell.length_c   1.000
_cell.angle_alpha   90.00
_cell.angle_beta   90.00
_cell.angle_gamma   90.00
#
_symmetry.space_group_name_H-M   'P 1'
#
loop_
_entity.id
_entity.type
_entity.pdbx_description
1 polymer ?
#
loop_
_entity_poly.entity_id
_entity_poly.type
_entity_poly.pdbx_seq_one_letter_code
_entity_poly.pdbx_strand_id
1 'polypeptide(L)' 'MTDWQLKEDDVVVLRPLDDIPEHLFRVLDVYDDCITGYSLTGPLEGIYGEPGLELILRVHSRST' A
#
# COMPACT_ATOMS: atom_id res chain seq x y z
N MET A 1 8.56 10.15 11.23
CA MET A 1 8.11 9.21 10.20
C MET A 1 7.92 7.85 10.86
N THR A 2 6.80 7.17 10.60
CA THR A 2 6.54 5.85 11.14
C THR A 2 7.39 4.84 10.39
N ASP A 3 8.16 4.03 11.12
CA ASP A 3 8.90 2.91 10.55
C ASP A 3 7.97 1.70 10.42
N TRP A 4 7.49 1.45 9.20
CA TRP A 4 6.43 0.45 8.97
C TRP A 4 6.92 -1.00 9.03
N GLN A 5 8.23 -1.22 8.87
CA GLN A 5 8.86 -2.55 8.76
C GLN A 5 8.07 -3.45 7.77
N LEU A 6 7.77 -2.92 6.58
CA LEU A 6 7.05 -3.65 5.54
C LEU A 6 7.97 -4.65 4.86
N LYS A 7 7.38 -5.72 4.35
CA LYS A 7 8.05 -6.69 3.46
C LYS A 7 7.10 -7.09 2.34
N GLU A 8 7.64 -7.78 1.34
CA GLU A 8 6.86 -8.38 0.26
C GLU A 8 5.64 -9.16 0.79
N ASP A 9 4.53 -9.10 0.07
CA ASP A 9 3.22 -9.69 0.39
C ASP A 9 2.48 -9.12 1.63
N ASP A 10 3.05 -8.16 2.37
CA ASP A 10 2.27 -7.40 3.35
C ASP A 10 1.11 -6.67 2.63
N VAL A 11 -0.03 -6.54 3.29
CA VAL A 11 -1.16 -5.76 2.78
C VAL A 11 -1.33 -4.54 3.66
N VAL A 12 -1.32 -3.36 3.04
CA VAL A 12 -1.54 -2.08 3.69
C VAL A 12 -2.85 -1.46 3.25
N VAL A 13 -3.31 -0.51 4.05
CA VAL A 13 -4.45 0.34 3.73
C VAL A 13 -3.93 1.70 3.32
N LEU A 14 -4.21 2.11 2.08
CA LEU A 14 -3.86 3.42 1.57
C LEU A 14 -4.99 4.42 1.84
N ARG A 15 -4.63 5.63 2.25
CA ARG A 15 -5.59 6.73 2.47
C ARG A 15 -6.34 7.07 1.18
N PRO A 16 -7.56 7.60 1.30
CA PRO A 16 -8.26 8.12 0.13
C PRO A 16 -7.51 9.33 -0.47
N LEU A 17 -7.55 9.41 -1.80
CA LEU A 17 -7.23 10.57 -2.63
C LEU A 17 -8.54 11.08 -3.25
N ASP A 18 -8.49 12.21 -3.95
CA ASP A 18 -9.70 12.92 -4.43
C ASP A 18 -10.74 11.99 -5.09
N ASP A 19 -10.34 11.19 -6.07
CA ASP A 19 -11.24 10.26 -6.79
C ASP A 19 -10.99 8.77 -6.43
N ILE A 20 -10.12 8.49 -5.47
CA ILE A 20 -9.72 7.13 -5.11
C ILE A 20 -10.05 6.89 -3.63
N PRO A 21 -11.03 6.03 -3.29
CA PRO A 21 -11.33 5.72 -1.91
C PRO A 21 -10.18 5.00 -1.21
N GLU A 22 -10.30 4.84 0.12
CA GLU A 22 -9.44 3.93 0.88
C GLU A 22 -9.46 2.54 0.21
N HIS A 23 -8.29 1.99 -0.06
CA HIS A 23 -8.17 0.69 -0.70
C HIS A 23 -7.00 -0.11 -0.15
N LEU A 24 -7.09 -1.41 -0.34
CA LEU A 24 -6.06 -2.36 0.03
C LEU A 24 -4.99 -2.40 -1.05
N PHE A 25 -3.75 -2.48 -0.62
CA PHE A 25 -2.59 -2.55 -1.51
C PHE A 25 -1.62 -3.60 -1.00
N ARG A 26 -1.25 -4.53 -1.87
CA ARG A 26 -0.28 -5.59 -1.55
C ARG A 26 1.12 -5.14 -1.99
N VAL A 27 2.05 -5.19 -1.05
CA VAL A 27 3.44 -4.81 -1.25
C VAL A 27 4.16 -5.85 -2.10
N LEU A 28 4.93 -5.37 -3.07
CA LEU A 28 5.90 -6.16 -3.85
C LEU A 28 7.32 -5.80 -3.38
N ASP A 29 7.74 -4.54 -3.56
CA ASP A 29 9.03 -4.04 -3.09
C ASP A 29 8.85 -2.85 -2.11
N VAL A 30 9.86 -2.67 -1.26
CA VAL A 30 9.92 -1.56 -0.29
C VAL A 30 11.19 -0.76 -0.54
N TYR A 31 11.03 0.55 -0.74
CA TYR A 31 12.10 1.52 -0.91
C TYR A 31 12.14 2.51 0.27
N ASP A 32 13.11 3.42 0.27
CA ASP A 32 13.30 4.39 1.36
C ASP A 32 12.09 5.33 1.56
N ASP A 33 11.34 5.65 0.50
CA ASP A 33 10.24 6.62 0.51
C ASP A 33 8.90 6.10 -0.05
N CYS A 34 8.88 4.92 -0.68
CA CYS A 34 7.67 4.32 -1.25
C CYS A 34 7.63 2.80 -1.12
N ILE A 35 6.46 2.24 -1.41
CA ILE A 35 6.30 0.81 -1.71
C ILE A 35 5.82 0.66 -3.15
N THR A 36 6.06 -0.50 -3.73
CA THR A 36 5.46 -0.90 -5.01
C THR A 36 4.54 -2.09 -4.83
N GLY A 37 3.73 -2.39 -5.83
CA GLY A 37 2.85 -3.55 -5.81
C GLY A 37 1.51 -3.28 -6.46
N TYR A 38 0.46 -3.93 -5.95
CA TYR A 38 -0.83 -3.95 -6.63
C TYR A 38 -1.99 -3.60 -5.70
N SER A 39 -2.90 -2.78 -6.18
CA SER A 39 -4.16 -2.52 -5.49
C SER A 39 -5.03 -3.77 -5.53
N LEU A 40 -5.56 -4.15 -4.37
CA LEU A 40 -6.43 -5.32 -4.21
C LEU A 40 -7.92 -4.97 -4.22
N THR A 41 -8.26 -3.69 -4.03
CA THR A 41 -9.65 -3.22 -4.00
C THR A 41 -9.79 -1.82 -4.61
N GLY A 42 -11.02 -1.38 -4.83
CA GLY A 42 -11.34 -0.04 -5.31
C GLY A 42 -11.20 0.13 -6.82
N PRO A 43 -11.27 1.37 -7.33
CA PRO A 43 -11.22 1.66 -8.77
C PRO A 43 -9.91 1.25 -9.46
N LEU A 44 -8.85 1.02 -8.67
CA LEU A 44 -7.53 0.63 -9.14
C LEU A 44 -7.24 -0.87 -8.98
N GLU A 45 -8.22 -1.70 -8.65
CA GLU A 45 -8.00 -3.14 -8.46
C GLU A 45 -7.22 -3.78 -9.62
N GLY A 46 -6.15 -4.51 -9.29
CA GLY A 46 -5.24 -5.14 -10.25
C GLY A 46 -4.22 -4.21 -10.91
N ILE A 47 -4.26 -2.90 -10.62
CA ILE A 47 -3.32 -1.92 -11.16
C ILE A 47 -2.04 -1.88 -10.30
N TYR A 48 -0.90 -1.89 -10.98
CA TYR A 48 0.42 -1.66 -10.36
C TYR A 48 0.55 -0.19 -9.95
N GLY A 49 1.13 0.06 -8.77
CA GLY A 49 1.37 1.41 -8.28
C GLY A 49 2.63 1.52 -7.43
N GLU A 50 3.01 2.77 -7.17
CA GLU A 50 4.20 3.14 -6.39
C GLU A 50 3.83 4.20 -5.33
N PRO A 51 2.90 3.90 -4.39
CA PRO A 51 2.46 4.87 -3.41
C PRO A 51 3.56 5.20 -2.39
N GLY A 52 3.66 6.49 -2.04
CA GLY A 52 4.54 6.97 -0.97
C GLY A 52 4.13 6.42 0.40
N LEU A 53 5.11 6.23 1.30
CA LEU A 53 4.89 5.68 2.64
C LEU A 53 3.96 6.55 3.51
N GLU A 54 3.85 7.85 3.20
CA GLU A 54 2.94 8.79 3.86
C GLU A 54 1.46 8.53 3.54
N LEU A 55 1.16 7.76 2.49
CA LEU A 55 -0.20 7.38 2.13
C LEU A 55 -0.72 6.19 2.94
N ILE A 56 0.16 5.47 3.64
CA ILE A 56 -0.20 4.29 4.42
C ILE A 56 -0.90 4.74 5.71
N LEU A 57 -2.14 4.27 5.91
CA LEU A 57 -2.88 4.50 7.15
C LEU A 57 -2.56 3.45 8.21
N ARG A 58 -2.47 2.18 7.80
CA ARG A 58 -2.21 1.03 8.69
C ARG A 58 -1.84 -0.21 7.88
N VAL A 59 -1.21 -1.18 8.54
CA VAL A 59 -1.06 -2.54 8.01
C VAL A 59 -2.38 -3.30 8.23
N HIS A 60 -2.89 -3.92 7.16
CA HIS A 60 -4.10 -4.76 7.19
C HIS A 60 -3.76 -6.20 7.56
N SER A 61 -2.77 -6.78 6.89
CA SER A 61 -2.27 -8.14 7.16
C SER A 61 -0.77 -8.21 6.89
N ARG A 62 -0.08 -9.02 7.68
CA ARG A 62 1.33 -9.31 7.49
C ARG A 62 1.49 -10.58 6.66
N SER A 63 2.45 -10.60 5.74
CA SER A 63 2.89 -11.85 5.13
C SER A 63 3.57 -12.73 6.18
N THR A 64 3.33 -14.02 6.04
CA THR A 64 3.77 -15.05 7.00
C THR A 64 5.30 -15.16 7.09
#